data_AF-A0AAE9I2X5-F1
#
_entry.id   AF-A0AAE9I2X5-F1
#
_cell.length_a   1.000
_cell.length_b   1.000
_cell.length_c   1.000
_cell.angle_alpha   90.00
_cell.angle_beta   90.00
_cell.angle_gamma   90.00
#
_symmetry.space_group_name_H-M   'P 1'
#
loop_
_entity.id
_entity.type
_entity.pdbx_description
1 polymer ?
#
loop_
_entity_poly.entity_id
_entity_poly.type
_entity_poly.pdbx_seq_one_letter_code
_entity_poly.pdbx_strand_id
1 'polypeptide(L)'
;MPRICLNMIVKNEAPVIARCLASVRPWIDSWLIVDTGSTDGTQQRIAACMAGLPGAVHERPWQDFAHNRNEALTLARAQCQPDDYILFIDADETLGVPDGFRWPALGTDGYRLRCELSGWQYQRNALVRAGVPWRWEGVIHEYLTCDTPAVWDDLQGPAIVVSRDGARARDPNTYLRDIEVLERAVADAPDNTRYRFYLAQSCRDAGRPADALRHYRARAAMGGWDEEQWFATYQCAAMLALDGAPAETVTAAYLAAYQARPTRAEPLCDLARWHRQRGEYALGHLYAQQAAAMPLPADALFVDTSVYRWRALDELTVCAYYIGAQEQGRAALIRLLADGAFPESERARIEANRPYYGL
;
A
#
# COMPACT_ATOMS: atom_id res chain seq x y z
N MET A 1 1.91 7.99 -30.82
CA MET A 1 2.02 7.50 -29.43
C MET A 1 0.67 7.70 -28.78
N PRO A 2 0.17 6.74 -27.99
CA PRO A 2 -1.11 6.89 -27.29
C PRO A 2 -1.01 8.05 -26.30
N ARG A 3 -2.09 8.83 -26.15
CA ARG A 3 -2.14 9.94 -25.20
C ARG A 3 -2.55 9.44 -23.82
N ILE A 4 -2.14 10.16 -22.78
CA ILE A 4 -2.49 9.84 -21.39
C ILE A 4 -3.44 10.90 -20.84
N CYS A 5 -4.61 10.49 -20.37
CA CYS A 5 -5.58 11.33 -19.69
C CYS A 5 -5.55 11.07 -18.18
N LEU A 6 -5.28 12.11 -17.37
CA LEU A 6 -5.49 12.01 -15.92
C LEU A 6 -6.98 11.90 -15.58
N ASN A 7 -7.34 11.01 -14.66
CA ASN A 7 -8.69 10.91 -14.13
C ASN A 7 -8.68 10.82 -12.59
N MET A 8 -9.46 11.68 -11.93
CA MET A 8 -9.54 11.75 -10.47
C MET A 8 -10.96 12.10 -10.01
N ILE A 9 -11.27 11.71 -8.78
CA ILE A 9 -12.32 12.35 -7.97
C ILE A 9 -11.65 13.11 -6.82
N VAL A 10 -12.20 14.25 -6.43
CA VAL A 10 -11.63 15.08 -5.35
C VAL A 10 -12.70 15.65 -4.43
N LYS A 11 -12.33 15.91 -3.18
CA LYS A 11 -13.15 16.65 -2.21
C LYS A 11 -12.28 17.29 -1.12
N ASN A 12 -12.27 18.60 -1.03
CA ASN A 12 -11.56 19.37 0.00
C ASN A 12 -10.05 19.07 0.09
N GLU A 13 -9.40 19.03 -1.07
CA GLU A 13 -7.99 18.71 -1.23
C GLU A 13 -7.12 19.93 -1.56
N ALA A 14 -7.59 21.15 -1.30
CA ALA A 14 -6.85 22.37 -1.55
C ALA A 14 -5.43 22.38 -0.92
N PRO A 15 -5.17 21.75 0.24
CA PRO A 15 -3.83 21.69 0.83
C PRO A 15 -2.82 20.82 0.07
N VAL A 16 -3.28 19.78 -0.66
CA VAL A 16 -2.40 18.74 -1.22
C VAL A 16 -2.45 18.64 -2.75
N ILE A 17 -3.58 19.01 -3.38
CA ILE A 17 -3.84 18.78 -4.82
C ILE A 17 -2.78 19.40 -5.73
N ALA A 18 -2.23 20.56 -5.38
CA ALA A 18 -1.22 21.22 -6.20
C ALA A 18 0.07 20.39 -6.35
N ARG A 19 0.49 19.70 -5.28
CA ARG A 19 1.66 18.82 -5.29
C ARG A 19 1.42 17.60 -6.18
N CYS A 20 0.24 16.98 -6.06
CA CYS A 20 -0.18 15.87 -6.92
C CYS A 20 -0.15 16.28 -8.39
N LEU A 21 -0.88 17.36 -8.75
CA LEU A 21 -0.98 17.84 -10.13
C LEU A 21 0.36 18.24 -10.73
N ALA A 22 1.25 18.89 -9.96
CA ALA A 22 2.59 19.22 -10.41
C ALA A 22 3.42 17.98 -10.79
N SER A 23 3.27 16.88 -10.03
CA SER A 23 4.00 15.64 -10.29
C SER A 23 3.51 14.89 -11.54
N VAL A 24 2.21 14.96 -11.87
CA VAL A 24 1.61 14.23 -13.00
C VAL A 24 1.58 15.04 -14.30
N ARG A 25 1.47 16.37 -14.21
CA ARG A 25 1.30 17.26 -15.36
C ARG A 25 2.32 17.05 -16.50
N PRO A 26 3.62 16.79 -16.25
CA PRO A 26 4.58 16.55 -17.33
C PRO A 26 4.36 15.25 -18.11
N TRP A 27 3.51 14.36 -17.61
CA TRP A 27 3.36 12.98 -18.10
C TRP A 27 2.00 12.70 -18.73
N ILE A 28 1.16 13.72 -18.88
CA ILE A 28 -0.20 13.60 -19.39
C ILE A 28 -0.47 14.60 -20.51
N ASP A 29 -1.40 14.26 -21.40
CA ASP A 29 -1.80 15.06 -22.56
C ASP A 29 -3.14 15.75 -22.34
N SER A 30 -3.98 15.18 -21.47
CA SER A 30 -5.27 15.74 -21.07
C SER A 30 -5.62 15.35 -19.64
N TRP A 31 -6.68 15.95 -19.10
CA TRP A 31 -7.13 15.64 -17.75
C TRP A 31 -8.65 15.76 -17.62
N LEU A 32 -9.21 15.03 -16.66
CA LEU A 32 -10.59 15.16 -16.25
C LEU A 32 -10.73 14.84 -14.77
N ILE A 33 -11.21 15.82 -14.00
CA ILE A 33 -11.38 15.66 -12.56
C ILE A 33 -12.84 15.91 -12.21
N VAL A 34 -13.43 15.03 -11.40
CA VAL A 34 -14.74 15.26 -10.82
C VAL A 34 -14.58 15.76 -9.40
N ASP A 35 -15.02 16.98 -9.14
CA ASP A 35 -15.14 17.54 -7.81
C ASP A 35 -16.48 17.13 -7.20
N THR A 36 -16.43 16.54 -6.01
CA THR A 36 -17.61 15.95 -5.34
C THR A 36 -18.18 16.84 -4.23
N GLY A 37 -18.02 18.16 -4.38
CA GLY A 37 -18.54 19.18 -3.48
C GLY A 37 -17.49 19.76 -2.55
N SER A 38 -16.32 20.13 -3.09
CA SER A 38 -15.31 20.89 -2.35
C SER A 38 -15.78 22.30 -2.04
N THR A 39 -15.42 22.78 -0.85
CA THR A 39 -15.75 24.13 -0.35
C THR A 39 -14.51 24.93 0.09
N ASP A 40 -13.32 24.38 -0.12
CA ASP A 40 -12.04 24.92 0.35
C ASP A 40 -11.18 25.56 -0.76
N GLY A 41 -11.73 25.72 -1.95
CA GLY A 41 -11.04 26.27 -3.11
C GLY A 41 -10.27 25.25 -3.96
N THR A 42 -10.51 23.94 -3.76
CA THR A 42 -9.89 22.86 -4.54
C THR A 42 -10.04 23.08 -6.05
N GLN A 43 -11.24 23.45 -6.53
CA GLN A 43 -11.54 23.63 -7.95
C GLN A 43 -10.67 24.74 -8.59
N GLN A 44 -10.52 25.88 -7.91
CA GLN A 44 -9.70 27.00 -8.41
C GLN A 44 -8.22 26.61 -8.48
N ARG A 45 -7.73 25.84 -7.51
CA ARG A 45 -6.35 25.34 -7.51
C ARG A 45 -6.10 24.37 -8.65
N ILE A 46 -7.04 23.47 -8.93
CA ILE A 46 -6.98 22.57 -10.08
C ILE A 46 -6.88 23.39 -11.37
N ALA A 47 -7.79 24.35 -11.58
CA ALA A 47 -7.79 25.19 -12.78
C ALA A 47 -6.46 25.94 -12.97
N ALA A 48 -5.89 26.48 -11.90
CA ALA A 48 -4.59 27.14 -11.94
C ALA A 48 -3.43 26.18 -12.27
N CYS A 49 -3.38 25.01 -11.61
CA CYS A 49 -2.32 24.03 -11.82
C CYS A 49 -2.38 23.38 -13.21
N MET A 50 -3.57 23.29 -13.81
CA MET A 50 -3.82 22.62 -15.09
C MET A 50 -3.97 23.58 -16.28
N ALA A 51 -3.82 24.89 -16.06
CA ALA A 51 -3.92 25.91 -17.09
C ALA A 51 -3.05 25.57 -18.32
N GLY A 52 -3.61 25.69 -19.52
CA GLY A 52 -2.92 25.39 -20.78
C GLY A 52 -2.86 23.90 -21.17
N LEU A 53 -3.36 22.97 -20.35
CA LEU A 53 -3.51 21.56 -20.72
C LEU A 53 -5.00 21.25 -20.99
N PRO A 54 -5.35 20.57 -22.11
CA PRO A 54 -6.73 20.20 -22.41
C PRO A 54 -7.39 19.39 -21.29
N GLY A 55 -8.54 19.84 -20.79
CA GLY A 55 -9.27 19.14 -19.75
C GLY A 55 -10.22 20.05 -18.98
N ALA A 56 -10.94 19.46 -18.04
CA ALA A 56 -11.92 20.16 -17.24
C ALA A 56 -12.09 19.55 -15.84
N VAL A 57 -12.57 20.40 -14.92
CA VAL A 57 -13.18 19.97 -13.67
C VAL A 57 -14.70 19.94 -13.83
N HIS A 58 -15.35 18.88 -13.38
CA HIS A 58 -16.80 18.74 -13.36
C HIS A 58 -17.28 18.63 -11.92
N GLU A 59 -18.29 19.41 -11.55
CA GLU A 59 -18.90 19.30 -10.24
C GLU A 59 -20.04 18.27 -10.27
N ARG A 60 -20.03 17.33 -9.33
CA ARG A 60 -21.08 16.32 -9.12
C ARG A 60 -21.40 16.19 -7.64
N PRO A 61 -22.66 15.87 -7.28
CA PRO A 61 -22.96 15.52 -5.90
C PRO A 61 -22.21 14.24 -5.53
N TRP A 62 -21.65 14.21 -4.32
CA TRP A 62 -21.14 12.96 -3.74
C TRP A 62 -22.29 11.96 -3.56
N GLN A 63 -22.09 10.74 -4.04
CA GLN A 63 -22.99 9.60 -3.79
C GLN A 63 -22.23 8.49 -3.07
N ASP A 64 -21.26 7.88 -3.76
CA ASP A 64 -20.33 6.89 -3.22
C ASP A 64 -19.08 6.80 -4.11
N PHE A 65 -18.06 6.07 -3.65
CA PHE A 65 -16.77 5.97 -4.33
C PHE A 65 -16.89 5.42 -5.75
N ALA A 66 -17.53 4.27 -5.93
CA ALA A 66 -17.65 3.64 -7.24
C ALA A 66 -18.50 4.47 -8.19
N HIS A 67 -19.61 5.05 -7.73
CA HIS A 67 -20.48 5.91 -8.52
C HIS A 67 -19.69 7.10 -9.07
N ASN A 68 -19.09 7.91 -8.21
CA ASN A 68 -18.42 9.13 -8.65
C ASN A 68 -17.13 8.82 -9.45
N ARG A 69 -16.40 7.73 -9.14
CA ARG A 69 -15.29 7.28 -10.00
C ARG A 69 -15.75 6.80 -11.37
N ASN A 70 -16.91 6.15 -11.48
CA ASN A 70 -17.49 5.77 -12.77
C ASN A 70 -18.01 6.98 -13.57
N GLU A 71 -18.58 8.00 -12.92
CA GLU A 71 -18.91 9.27 -13.57
C GLU A 71 -17.66 9.93 -14.16
N ALA A 72 -16.59 10.02 -13.36
CA ALA A 72 -15.30 10.56 -13.79
C ALA A 72 -14.72 9.75 -14.95
N LEU A 73 -14.75 8.42 -14.87
CA LEU A 73 -14.24 7.54 -15.92
C LEU A 73 -15.03 7.69 -17.23
N THR A 74 -16.36 7.78 -17.15
CA THR A 74 -17.23 7.96 -18.33
C THR A 74 -16.92 9.25 -19.05
N LEU A 75 -16.81 10.35 -18.31
CA LEU A 75 -16.45 11.66 -18.87
C LEU A 75 -15.04 11.64 -19.49
N ALA A 76 -14.06 11.03 -18.82
CA ALA A 76 -12.69 10.93 -19.33
C ALA A 76 -12.63 10.10 -20.62
N ARG A 77 -13.35 8.98 -20.69
CA ARG A 77 -13.41 8.13 -21.89
C ARG A 77 -14.04 8.85 -23.08
N ALA A 78 -15.04 9.70 -22.87
CA ALA A 78 -15.71 10.44 -23.94
C ALA A 78 -14.79 11.41 -24.70
N GLN A 79 -13.66 11.84 -24.09
CA GLN A 79 -12.65 12.70 -24.73
C GLN A 79 -11.40 11.94 -25.22
N CYS A 80 -11.31 10.63 -24.95
CA CYS A 80 -10.18 9.79 -25.34
C CYS A 80 -10.44 9.06 -26.67
N GLN A 81 -9.38 8.80 -27.42
CA GLN A 81 -9.41 7.79 -28.48
C GLN A 81 -9.36 6.38 -27.87
N PRO A 82 -9.84 5.33 -28.55
CA PRO A 82 -9.82 3.96 -28.00
C PRO A 82 -8.42 3.46 -27.60
N ASP A 83 -7.36 3.95 -28.25
CA ASP A 83 -5.97 3.60 -27.95
C ASP A 83 -5.27 4.53 -26.95
N ASP A 84 -5.93 5.60 -26.50
CA ASP A 84 -5.42 6.43 -25.41
C ASP A 84 -5.52 5.67 -24.08
N TYR A 85 -4.81 6.16 -23.05
CA TYR A 85 -4.82 5.58 -21.71
C TYR A 85 -5.31 6.58 -20.67
N ILE A 86 -5.89 6.06 -19.59
CA ILE A 86 -6.42 6.83 -18.47
C ILE A 86 -5.61 6.48 -17.22
N LEU A 87 -4.98 7.49 -16.62
CA LEU A 87 -4.16 7.39 -15.41
C LEU A 87 -4.99 7.78 -14.18
N PHE A 88 -4.96 6.92 -13.16
CA PHE A 88 -5.61 7.15 -11.86
C PHE A 88 -4.58 7.40 -10.76
N ILE A 89 -4.75 8.52 -10.07
CA ILE A 89 -3.97 8.90 -8.90
C ILE A 89 -4.85 9.71 -7.94
N ASP A 90 -4.65 9.58 -6.64
CA ASP A 90 -5.41 10.30 -5.64
C ASP A 90 -4.75 11.65 -5.31
N ALA A 91 -5.52 12.59 -4.78
CA ALA A 91 -5.10 13.99 -4.62
C ALA A 91 -3.95 14.20 -3.62
N ASP A 92 -3.77 13.27 -2.68
CA ASP A 92 -2.72 13.27 -1.66
C ASP A 92 -1.50 12.42 -2.06
N GLU A 93 -1.47 11.93 -3.30
CA GLU A 93 -0.37 11.14 -3.86
C GLU A 93 0.48 11.97 -4.82
N THR A 94 1.65 11.47 -5.17
CA THR A 94 2.50 12.04 -6.22
C THR A 94 3.05 10.96 -7.13
N LEU A 95 3.28 11.29 -8.40
CA LEU A 95 3.93 10.39 -9.35
C LEU A 95 5.45 10.61 -9.27
N GLY A 96 6.15 9.70 -8.60
CA GLY A 96 7.61 9.66 -8.57
C GLY A 96 8.12 9.03 -9.86
N VAL A 97 8.80 9.82 -10.69
CA VAL A 97 9.29 9.36 -11.99
C VAL A 97 10.81 9.43 -12.03
N PRO A 98 11.51 8.33 -12.35
CA PRO A 98 12.97 8.34 -12.39
C PRO A 98 13.50 9.18 -13.55
N ASP A 99 14.72 9.69 -13.40
CA ASP A 99 15.41 10.46 -14.42
C ASP A 99 15.50 9.70 -15.75
N GLY A 100 15.24 10.41 -16.85
CA GLY A 100 15.27 9.84 -18.19
C GLY A 100 14.07 8.96 -18.56
N PHE A 101 13.09 8.78 -17.67
CA PHE A 101 11.87 8.03 -18.01
C PHE A 101 11.18 8.59 -19.25
N ARG A 102 10.71 7.67 -20.10
CA ARG A 102 9.80 7.93 -21.20
C ARG A 102 8.74 6.86 -21.18
N TRP A 103 7.51 7.22 -21.50
CA TRP A 103 6.45 6.24 -21.67
C TRP A 103 6.91 5.16 -22.66
N PRO A 104 6.84 3.87 -22.29
CA PRO A 104 7.15 2.80 -23.22
C PRO A 104 6.06 2.72 -24.31
N ALA A 105 6.26 1.86 -25.30
CA ALA A 105 5.20 1.55 -26.25
C ALA A 105 4.07 0.80 -25.53
N LEU A 106 3.00 1.53 -25.18
CA LEU A 106 1.87 0.94 -24.46
C LEU A 106 1.02 0.08 -25.41
N GLY A 107 0.91 -1.22 -25.12
CA GLY A 107 0.19 -2.21 -25.92
C GLY A 107 -0.86 -3.06 -25.18
N THR A 108 -0.81 -3.18 -23.86
CA THR A 108 -1.77 -3.99 -23.09
C THR A 108 -3.05 -3.21 -22.74
N ASP A 109 -4.04 -3.89 -22.16
CA ASP A 109 -5.30 -3.28 -21.74
C ASP A 109 -5.16 -2.45 -20.48
N GLY A 110 -4.21 -2.80 -19.61
CA GLY A 110 -3.90 -2.02 -18.42
C GLY A 110 -2.50 -2.28 -17.89
N TYR A 111 -2.05 -1.35 -17.05
CA TYR A 111 -0.81 -1.43 -16.33
C TYR A 111 -1.01 -1.21 -14.83
N ARG A 112 -0.29 -2.01 -14.06
CA ARG A 112 -0.13 -1.82 -12.62
C ARG A 112 1.08 -0.94 -12.36
N LEU A 113 0.92 0.05 -11.49
CA LEU A 113 2.00 0.89 -11.01
C LEU A 113 2.32 0.49 -9.57
N ARG A 114 3.60 0.51 -9.21
CA ARG A 114 4.04 0.35 -7.83
C ARG A 114 3.61 1.57 -7.03
N CYS A 115 2.91 1.34 -5.92
CA CYS A 115 2.63 2.33 -4.90
C CYS A 115 3.62 2.16 -3.75
N GLU A 116 4.09 3.28 -3.18
CA GLU A 116 5.05 3.34 -2.08
C GLU A 116 4.45 4.16 -0.93
N LEU A 117 4.45 3.58 0.28
CA LEU A 117 3.85 4.17 1.47
C LEU A 117 4.65 3.78 2.72
N SER A 118 5.43 4.70 3.29
CA SER A 118 6.07 4.51 4.60
C SER A 118 6.81 3.17 4.76
N GLY A 119 7.58 2.76 3.75
CA GLY A 119 8.29 1.47 3.74
C GLY A 119 7.48 0.29 3.21
N TRP A 120 6.17 0.45 2.99
CA TRP A 120 5.33 -0.53 2.31
C TRP A 120 5.29 -0.28 0.80
N GLN A 121 5.17 -1.36 0.04
CA GLN A 121 4.90 -1.30 -1.40
C GLN A 121 3.73 -2.21 -1.78
N TYR A 122 2.98 -1.84 -2.82
CA TYR A 122 1.95 -2.68 -3.43
C TYR A 122 1.72 -2.28 -4.88
N GLN A 123 1.03 -3.11 -5.66
CA GLN A 123 0.67 -2.81 -7.03
C GLN A 123 -0.76 -2.26 -7.10
N ARG A 124 -0.96 -1.21 -7.90
CA ARG A 124 -2.29 -0.65 -8.19
C ARG A 124 -2.54 -0.60 -9.68
N ASN A 125 -3.70 -1.12 -10.10
CA ASN A 125 -4.25 -0.96 -11.43
C ASN A 125 -4.51 0.54 -11.68
N ALA A 126 -3.53 1.25 -12.25
CA ALA A 126 -3.53 2.71 -12.24
C ALA A 126 -3.49 3.32 -13.64
N LEU A 127 -3.21 2.55 -14.69
CA LEU A 127 -3.22 3.05 -16.07
C LEU A 127 -3.99 2.07 -16.95
N VAL A 128 -5.04 2.52 -17.64
CA VAL A 128 -5.90 1.62 -18.44
C VAL A 128 -6.22 2.15 -19.83
N ARG A 129 -6.32 1.27 -20.82
CA ARG A 129 -6.70 1.63 -22.19
C ARG A 129 -8.16 2.09 -22.22
N ALA A 130 -8.42 3.25 -22.81
CA ALA A 130 -9.73 3.89 -22.83
C ALA A 130 -10.79 3.11 -23.63
N GLY A 131 -10.37 2.36 -24.66
CA GLY A 131 -11.25 1.55 -25.50
C GLY A 131 -11.86 0.33 -24.80
N VAL A 132 -11.25 -0.13 -23.71
CA VAL A 132 -11.75 -1.28 -22.93
C VAL A 132 -12.87 -0.80 -21.98
N PRO A 133 -13.98 -1.56 -21.84
CA PRO A 133 -15.14 -1.14 -21.06
C PRO A 133 -14.96 -1.27 -19.55
N TRP A 134 -13.96 -0.59 -18.99
CA TRP A 134 -13.69 -0.55 -17.57
C TRP A 134 -14.82 0.10 -16.76
N ARG A 135 -15.03 -0.42 -15.55
CA ARG A 135 -15.85 0.17 -14.49
C ARG A 135 -15.19 -0.01 -13.13
N TRP A 136 -15.45 0.90 -12.21
CA TRP A 136 -15.13 0.77 -10.79
C TRP A 136 -16.24 0.00 -10.07
N GLU A 137 -15.86 -0.96 -9.23
CA GLU A 137 -16.80 -1.77 -8.46
C GLU A 137 -16.34 -1.89 -7.00
N GLY A 138 -17.27 -1.83 -6.05
CA GLY A 138 -17.02 -1.93 -4.62
C GLY A 138 -17.52 -0.71 -3.84
N VAL A 139 -17.93 -0.92 -2.58
CA VAL A 139 -18.44 0.18 -1.73
C VAL A 139 -17.33 1.10 -1.21
N ILE A 140 -16.17 0.51 -0.90
CA ILE A 140 -14.94 1.14 -0.42
C ILE A 140 -13.78 0.26 -0.90
N HIS A 141 -12.63 0.86 -1.21
CA HIS A 141 -11.50 0.18 -1.85
C HIS A 141 -11.93 -0.49 -3.15
N GLU A 142 -12.73 0.24 -3.91
CA GLU A 142 -13.22 -0.10 -5.23
C GLU A 142 -12.07 -0.44 -6.19
N TYR A 143 -12.36 -1.33 -7.13
CA TYR A 143 -11.38 -1.89 -8.05
C TYR A 143 -11.90 -1.79 -9.49
N LEU A 144 -10.96 -1.70 -10.44
CA LEU A 144 -11.28 -1.69 -11.86
C LEU A 144 -11.58 -3.11 -12.33
N THR A 145 -12.69 -3.25 -13.04
CA THR A 145 -13.11 -4.52 -13.66
C THR A 145 -13.78 -4.27 -15.00
N CYS A 146 -13.87 -5.31 -15.83
CA CYS A 146 -14.68 -5.32 -17.04
C CYS A 146 -15.12 -6.77 -17.34
N ASP A 147 -16.14 -6.94 -18.18
CA ASP A 147 -16.72 -8.26 -18.46
C ASP A 147 -15.89 -9.05 -19.49
N THR A 148 -14.85 -8.44 -20.03
CA THR A 148 -13.91 -9.06 -20.98
C THR A 148 -12.60 -9.37 -20.27
N PRO A 149 -11.96 -10.53 -20.52
CA PRO A 149 -10.61 -10.77 -20.05
C PRO A 149 -9.67 -9.67 -20.53
N ALA A 150 -8.93 -9.06 -19.61
CA ALA A 150 -8.01 -7.97 -19.89
C ALA A 150 -6.57 -8.38 -19.58
N VAL A 151 -5.65 -7.94 -20.42
CA VAL A 151 -4.21 -8.19 -20.26
C VAL A 151 -3.59 -7.07 -19.44
N TRP A 152 -2.89 -7.45 -18.37
CA TRP A 152 -2.22 -6.55 -17.45
C TRP A 152 -0.72 -6.77 -17.42
N ASP A 153 0.05 -5.69 -17.43
CA ASP A 153 1.50 -5.69 -17.21
C ASP A 153 1.89 -4.78 -16.02
N ASP A 154 3.07 -5.01 -15.47
CA ASP A 154 3.65 -4.10 -14.47
C ASP A 154 4.46 -3.01 -15.16
N LEU A 155 4.07 -1.76 -14.98
CA LEU A 155 4.80 -0.63 -15.53
C LEU A 155 6.06 -0.36 -14.70
N GLN A 156 7.22 -0.52 -15.34
CA GLN A 156 8.51 -0.22 -14.73
C GLN A 156 8.84 1.27 -14.86
N GLY A 157 9.45 1.83 -13.81
CA GLY A 157 9.88 3.22 -13.76
C GLY A 157 9.07 4.02 -12.75
N PRO A 158 7.93 4.62 -13.14
CA PRO A 158 7.17 5.49 -12.27
C PRO A 158 6.55 4.72 -11.11
N ALA A 159 6.51 5.37 -9.95
CA ALA A 159 5.84 4.87 -8.75
C ALA A 159 4.89 5.95 -8.21
N ILE A 160 3.82 5.51 -7.58
CA ILE A 160 2.87 6.37 -6.90
C ILE A 160 3.29 6.48 -5.44
N VAL A 161 3.72 7.65 -5.01
CA VAL A 161 4.15 7.91 -3.63
C VAL A 161 2.97 8.43 -2.84
N VAL A 162 2.56 7.67 -1.82
CA VAL A 162 1.37 7.91 -1.00
C VAL A 162 1.76 8.67 0.27
N SER A 163 1.14 9.82 0.52
CA SER A 163 1.50 10.70 1.66
C SER A 163 0.53 10.62 2.85
N ARG A 164 -0.71 10.14 2.66
CA ARG A 164 -1.77 10.09 3.69
C ARG A 164 -1.96 11.42 4.44
N ASP A 165 -1.94 12.54 3.71
CA ASP A 165 -2.16 13.89 4.24
C ASP A 165 -3.41 14.58 3.64
N GLY A 166 -4.21 13.82 2.88
CA GLY A 166 -5.46 14.28 2.26
C GLY A 166 -6.61 14.53 3.24
N ALA A 167 -7.77 14.90 2.71
CA ALA A 167 -8.96 15.25 3.50
C ALA A 167 -9.41 14.11 4.43
N ARG A 168 -9.42 12.87 3.92
CA ARG A 168 -9.80 11.68 4.70
C ARG A 168 -8.82 11.38 5.83
N ALA A 169 -7.52 11.57 5.61
CA ALA A 169 -6.50 11.34 6.64
C ALA A 169 -6.59 12.35 7.80
N ARG A 170 -7.16 13.54 7.55
CA ARG A 170 -7.38 14.58 8.56
C ARG A 170 -8.65 14.38 9.39
N ASP A 171 -9.52 13.45 8.99
CA ASP A 171 -10.74 13.13 9.74
C ASP A 171 -10.51 11.91 10.64
N PRO A 172 -10.55 12.07 11.98
CA PRO A 172 -10.29 10.98 12.91
C PRO A 172 -11.35 9.87 12.86
N ASN A 173 -12.53 10.13 12.27
CA ASN A 173 -13.62 9.16 12.19
C ASN A 173 -13.63 8.40 10.86
N THR A 174 -12.69 8.62 9.95
CA THR A 174 -12.66 7.98 8.63
C THR A 174 -12.82 6.47 8.72
N TYR A 175 -11.98 5.80 9.51
CA TYR A 175 -12.05 4.34 9.64
C TYR A 175 -13.31 3.85 10.35
N LEU A 176 -13.89 4.63 11.26
CA LEU A 176 -15.16 4.29 11.90
C LEU A 176 -16.31 4.31 10.89
N ARG A 177 -16.36 5.31 10.00
CA ARG A 177 -17.36 5.35 8.92
C ARG A 177 -17.14 4.25 7.90
N ASP A 178 -15.89 3.93 7.60
CA ASP A 178 -15.56 2.83 6.69
C ASP A 178 -16.03 1.49 7.27
N ILE A 179 -15.87 1.26 8.58
CA ILE A 179 -16.41 0.09 9.28
C ILE A 179 -17.93 0.03 9.11
N GLU A 180 -18.67 1.12 9.34
CA GLU A 180 -20.14 1.11 9.21
C GLU A 180 -20.61 0.73 7.81
N VAL A 181 -19.94 1.23 6.76
CA VAL A 181 -20.27 0.91 5.37
C VAL A 181 -19.92 -0.56 5.06
N LEU A 182 -18.73 -1.01 5.48
CA LEU A 182 -18.25 -2.35 5.22
C LEU A 182 -19.00 -3.42 6.01
N GLU A 183 -19.46 -3.13 7.24
CA GLU A 183 -20.31 -4.03 8.02
C GLU A 183 -21.64 -4.31 7.29
N ARG A 184 -22.27 -3.29 6.73
CA ARG A 184 -23.49 -3.45 5.90
C ARG A 184 -23.19 -4.24 4.64
N ALA A 185 -22.13 -3.88 3.92
CA ALA A 185 -21.77 -4.57 2.68
C ALA A 185 -21.40 -6.05 2.90
N VAL A 186 -20.80 -6.37 4.04
CA VAL A 186 -20.52 -7.75 4.46
C VAL A 186 -21.79 -8.49 4.90
N ALA A 187 -22.76 -7.81 5.51
CA ALA A 187 -24.05 -8.42 5.82
C ALA A 187 -24.84 -8.76 4.55
N ASP A 188 -24.81 -7.88 3.55
CA ASP A 188 -25.49 -8.07 2.26
C ASP A 188 -24.77 -9.08 1.34
N ALA A 189 -23.44 -9.11 1.38
CA ALA A 189 -22.60 -10.01 0.58
C ALA A 189 -21.57 -10.74 1.46
N PRO A 190 -21.99 -11.74 2.26
CA PRO A 190 -21.14 -12.39 3.27
C PRO A 190 -19.93 -13.15 2.70
N ASP A 191 -20.05 -13.62 1.46
CA ASP A 191 -19.01 -14.34 0.72
C ASP A 191 -18.03 -13.40 -0.02
N ASN A 192 -18.25 -12.07 0.01
CA ASN A 192 -17.34 -11.12 -0.59
C ASN A 192 -16.05 -11.02 0.24
N THR A 193 -14.99 -11.67 -0.27
CA THR A 193 -13.68 -11.74 0.37
C THR A 193 -13.04 -10.38 0.54
N ARG A 194 -13.18 -9.49 -0.46
CA ARG A 194 -12.59 -8.15 -0.45
C ARG A 194 -13.21 -7.27 0.65
N TYR A 195 -14.54 -7.27 0.78
CA TYR A 195 -15.22 -6.53 1.85
C TYR A 195 -14.81 -7.04 3.23
N ARG A 196 -14.70 -8.36 3.42
CA ARG A 196 -14.21 -8.94 4.67
C ARG A 196 -12.79 -8.50 5.00
N PHE A 197 -11.91 -8.49 3.99
CA PHE A 197 -10.52 -8.07 4.13
C PHE A 197 -10.41 -6.60 4.56
N TYR A 198 -11.09 -5.69 3.85
CA TYR A 198 -11.01 -4.27 4.19
C TYR A 198 -11.77 -3.92 5.46
N LEU A 199 -12.81 -4.66 5.85
CA LEU A 199 -13.43 -4.50 7.18
C LEU A 199 -12.41 -4.81 8.29
N ALA A 200 -11.61 -5.87 8.12
CA ALA A 200 -10.56 -6.21 9.08
C ALA A 200 -9.46 -5.12 9.14
N GLN A 201 -9.06 -4.58 7.99
CA GLN A 201 -8.10 -3.46 7.90
C GLN A 201 -8.64 -2.20 8.58
N SER A 202 -9.89 -1.80 8.30
CA SER A 202 -10.51 -0.63 8.93
C SER A 202 -10.67 -0.80 10.45
N CYS A 203 -11.04 -2.00 10.93
CA CYS A 203 -11.04 -2.28 12.37
C CYS A 203 -9.66 -2.13 13.01
N ARG A 204 -8.61 -2.61 12.35
CA ARG A 204 -7.23 -2.44 12.84
C ARG A 204 -6.87 -0.95 12.90
N ASP A 205 -7.10 -0.22 11.82
CA ASP A 205 -6.70 1.18 11.68
C ASP A 205 -7.54 2.11 12.56
N ALA A 206 -8.75 1.69 12.95
CA ALA A 206 -9.58 2.35 13.97
C ALA A 206 -9.20 1.99 15.42
N GLY A 207 -8.16 1.19 15.65
CA GLY A 207 -7.74 0.79 17.00
C GLY A 207 -8.66 -0.23 17.67
N ARG A 208 -9.36 -1.08 16.90
CA ARG A 208 -10.23 -2.17 17.38
C ARG A 208 -9.60 -3.55 17.12
N PRO A 209 -8.53 -3.95 17.85
CA PRO A 209 -7.75 -5.14 17.54
C PRO A 209 -8.54 -6.45 17.65
N ALA A 210 -9.47 -6.55 18.61
CA ALA A 210 -10.31 -7.75 18.78
C ALA A 210 -11.25 -7.96 17.57
N ASP A 211 -11.90 -6.89 17.09
CA ASP A 211 -12.74 -6.96 15.90
C ASP A 211 -11.90 -7.23 14.65
N ALA A 212 -10.73 -6.58 14.53
CA ALA A 212 -9.79 -6.84 13.44
C ALA A 212 -9.40 -8.33 13.39
N LEU A 213 -9.00 -8.92 14.52
CA LEU A 213 -8.66 -10.34 14.62
C LEU A 213 -9.84 -11.24 14.21
N ARG A 214 -11.06 -10.93 14.64
CA ARG A 214 -12.27 -11.67 14.22
C ARG A 214 -12.44 -11.66 12.70
N HIS A 215 -12.35 -10.49 12.09
CA HIS A 215 -12.55 -10.35 10.64
C HIS A 215 -11.38 -10.90 9.81
N TYR A 216 -10.14 -10.79 10.29
CA TYR A 216 -9.00 -11.44 9.64
C TYR A 216 -9.09 -12.97 9.70
N ARG A 217 -9.49 -13.56 10.83
CA ARG A 217 -9.71 -15.03 10.91
C ARG A 217 -10.77 -15.49 9.93
N ALA A 218 -11.88 -14.74 9.83
CA ALA A 218 -12.91 -15.01 8.84
C ALA A 218 -12.34 -14.92 7.42
N ARG A 219 -11.60 -13.85 7.09
CA ARG A 219 -11.00 -13.67 5.75
C ARG A 219 -9.97 -14.76 5.41
N ALA A 220 -9.14 -15.17 6.37
CA ALA A 220 -8.14 -16.21 6.18
C ALA A 220 -8.77 -17.58 5.87
N ALA A 221 -9.96 -17.85 6.42
CA ALA A 221 -10.71 -19.08 6.16
C ALA A 221 -11.48 -19.07 4.81
N MET A 222 -11.56 -17.93 4.13
CA MET A 222 -12.19 -17.82 2.81
C MET A 222 -11.19 -18.10 1.69
N GLY A 223 -11.69 -18.53 0.52
CA GLY A 223 -10.89 -18.64 -0.70
C GLY A 223 -10.58 -17.29 -1.36
N GLY A 224 -10.44 -17.29 -2.69
CA GLY A 224 -10.17 -16.10 -3.48
C GLY A 224 -8.68 -15.82 -3.65
N TRP A 225 -8.29 -14.54 -3.76
CA TRP A 225 -6.90 -14.15 -3.96
C TRP A 225 -6.04 -14.54 -2.76
N ASP A 226 -4.96 -15.26 -3.05
CA ASP A 226 -4.07 -15.91 -2.10
C ASP A 226 -3.21 -14.91 -1.31
N GLU A 227 -2.83 -13.77 -1.90
CA GLU A 227 -2.08 -12.73 -1.19
C GLU A 227 -2.89 -12.05 -0.09
N GLU A 228 -4.17 -11.74 -0.34
CA GLU A 228 -5.07 -11.21 0.70
C GLU A 228 -5.34 -12.25 1.81
N GLN A 229 -5.50 -13.52 1.43
CA GLN A 229 -5.70 -14.61 2.39
C GLN A 229 -4.47 -14.77 3.30
N TRP A 230 -3.28 -14.74 2.69
CA TRP A 230 -2.02 -14.80 3.41
C TRP A 230 -1.84 -13.57 4.32
N PHE A 231 -2.10 -12.36 3.80
CA PHE A 231 -1.96 -11.13 4.58
C PHE A 231 -2.93 -11.13 5.77
N ALA A 232 -4.15 -11.64 5.61
CA ALA A 232 -5.08 -11.83 6.72
C ALA A 232 -4.55 -12.81 7.79
N THR A 233 -3.92 -13.91 7.36
CA THR A 233 -3.27 -14.87 8.27
C THR A 233 -2.13 -14.23 9.05
N TYR A 234 -1.25 -13.49 8.37
CA TYR A 234 -0.15 -12.75 9.00
C TYR A 234 -0.68 -11.68 9.98
N GLN A 235 -1.71 -10.93 9.59
CA GLN A 235 -2.33 -9.95 10.48
C GLN A 235 -3.01 -10.59 11.70
N CYS A 236 -3.53 -11.82 11.61
CA CYS A 236 -3.99 -12.55 12.80
C CYS A 236 -2.84 -12.78 13.80
N ALA A 237 -1.65 -13.17 13.32
CA ALA A 237 -0.47 -13.36 14.15
C ALA A 237 -0.05 -12.05 14.84
N ALA A 238 -0.03 -10.95 14.08
CA ALA A 238 0.23 -9.62 14.62
C ALA A 238 -0.78 -9.19 15.70
N MET A 239 -2.08 -9.42 15.47
CA MET A 239 -3.11 -9.08 16.47
C MET A 239 -2.98 -9.95 17.73
N LEU A 240 -2.68 -11.24 17.61
CA LEU A 240 -2.44 -12.12 18.75
C LEU A 240 -1.23 -11.69 19.57
N ALA A 241 -0.15 -11.27 18.91
CA ALA A 241 1.03 -10.75 19.58
C ALA A 241 0.74 -9.47 20.37
N LEU A 242 -0.06 -8.55 19.78
CA LEU A 242 -0.49 -7.31 20.42
C LEU A 242 -1.43 -7.54 21.61
N ASP A 243 -2.32 -8.53 21.50
CA ASP A 243 -3.28 -8.90 22.56
C ASP A 243 -2.61 -9.64 23.74
N GLY A 244 -1.32 -9.98 23.63
CA GLY A 244 -0.59 -10.71 24.67
C GLY A 244 -0.98 -12.19 24.77
N ALA A 245 -1.39 -12.80 23.65
CA ALA A 245 -1.69 -14.22 23.60
C ALA A 245 -0.50 -15.09 24.05
N PRO A 246 -0.73 -16.35 24.48
CA PRO A 246 0.34 -17.26 24.92
C PRO A 246 1.44 -17.40 23.87
N ALA A 247 2.68 -17.57 24.33
CA ALA A 247 3.87 -17.57 23.48
C ALA A 247 3.82 -18.63 22.37
N GLU A 248 3.30 -19.81 22.68
CA GLU A 248 3.12 -20.92 21.76
C GLU A 248 2.11 -20.56 20.66
N THR A 249 1.08 -19.81 21.02
CA THR A 249 0.03 -19.35 20.08
C THR A 249 0.57 -18.30 19.12
N VAL A 250 1.31 -17.32 19.63
CA VAL A 250 1.93 -16.26 18.81
C VAL A 250 2.97 -16.86 17.85
N THR A 251 3.85 -17.71 18.38
CA THR A 251 4.88 -18.40 17.60
C THR A 251 4.25 -19.25 16.50
N ALA A 252 3.27 -20.09 16.84
CA ALA A 252 2.57 -20.93 15.86
C ALA A 252 1.87 -20.10 14.78
N ALA A 253 1.26 -18.96 15.14
CA ALA A 253 0.57 -18.10 14.17
C ALA A 253 1.54 -17.46 13.16
N TYR A 254 2.67 -16.92 13.62
CA TYR A 254 3.68 -16.34 12.71
C TYR A 254 4.32 -17.42 11.82
N LEU A 255 4.63 -18.59 12.38
CA LEU A 255 5.19 -19.70 11.59
C LEU A 255 4.19 -20.27 10.59
N ALA A 256 2.89 -20.31 10.93
CA ALA A 256 1.84 -20.68 9.98
C ALA A 256 1.74 -19.67 8.82
N ALA A 257 1.84 -18.36 9.11
CA ALA A 257 1.90 -17.34 8.08
C ALA A 257 3.14 -17.49 7.18
N TYR A 258 4.33 -17.71 7.76
CA TYR A 258 5.54 -17.97 6.99
C TYR A 258 5.42 -19.24 6.13
N GLN A 259 4.93 -20.34 6.69
CA GLN A 259 4.74 -21.61 5.98
C GLN A 259 3.78 -21.48 4.79
N ALA A 260 2.74 -20.65 4.92
CA ALA A 260 1.78 -20.41 3.84
C ALA A 260 2.38 -19.60 2.68
N ARG A 261 3.41 -18.78 2.93
CA ARG A 261 4.13 -18.04 1.88
C ARG A 261 5.60 -17.81 2.27
N PRO A 262 6.47 -18.81 2.02
CA PRO A 262 7.86 -18.79 2.49
C PRO A 262 8.76 -17.78 1.78
N THR A 263 8.24 -17.04 0.80
CA THR A 263 8.91 -15.89 0.17
C THR A 263 8.76 -14.60 0.97
N ARG A 264 7.87 -14.57 1.98
CA ARG A 264 7.59 -13.39 2.82
C ARG A 264 8.34 -13.45 4.14
N ALA A 265 9.21 -12.47 4.37
CA ALA A 265 10.08 -12.41 5.55
C ALA A 265 9.41 -11.70 6.74
N GLU A 266 8.32 -10.98 6.51
CA GLU A 266 7.64 -10.17 7.52
C GLU A 266 7.24 -10.99 8.78
N PRO A 267 6.67 -12.20 8.66
CA PRO A 267 6.34 -13.00 9.84
C PRO A 267 7.57 -13.36 10.68
N LEU A 268 8.71 -13.66 10.03
CA LEU A 268 9.95 -14.01 10.74
C LEU A 268 10.60 -12.79 11.38
N CYS A 269 10.61 -11.65 10.70
CA CYS A 269 11.16 -10.41 11.25
C CYS A 269 10.35 -9.92 12.47
N ASP A 270 9.02 -10.00 12.41
CA ASP A 270 8.18 -9.60 13.53
C ASP A 270 8.25 -10.59 14.69
N LEU A 271 8.32 -11.90 14.40
CA LEU A 271 8.54 -12.92 15.43
C LEU A 271 9.92 -12.74 16.11
N ALA A 272 10.96 -12.42 15.34
CA ALA A 272 12.30 -12.11 15.88
C ALA A 272 12.25 -10.93 16.85
N ARG A 273 11.63 -9.82 16.43
CA ARG A 273 11.40 -8.64 17.28
C ARG A 273 10.63 -9.00 18.54
N TRP A 274 9.58 -9.79 18.41
CA TRP A 274 8.73 -10.20 19.52
C TRP A 274 9.51 -11.01 20.56
N HIS A 275 10.33 -11.99 20.14
CA HIS A 275 11.24 -12.73 21.03
C HIS A 275 12.30 -11.81 21.66
N ARG A 276 12.91 -10.91 20.90
CA ARG A 276 13.91 -9.96 21.42
C ARG A 276 13.33 -9.10 22.54
N GLN A 277 12.11 -8.59 22.39
CA GLN A 277 11.44 -7.78 23.41
C GLN A 277 11.18 -8.55 24.72
N ARG A 278 11.21 -9.88 24.67
CA ARG A 278 11.05 -10.78 25.81
C ARG A 278 12.39 -11.28 26.38
N GLY A 279 13.52 -10.83 25.83
CA GLY A 279 14.85 -11.30 26.21
C GLY A 279 15.19 -12.70 25.67
N GLU A 280 14.37 -13.26 24.78
CA GLU A 280 14.56 -14.59 24.19
C GLU A 280 15.50 -14.51 22.97
N TYR A 281 16.71 -13.96 23.17
CA TYR A 281 17.61 -13.55 22.09
C TYR A 281 18.08 -14.70 21.18
N ALA A 282 18.15 -15.94 21.69
CA ALA A 282 18.50 -17.10 20.86
C ALA A 282 17.43 -17.40 19.79
N LEU A 283 16.14 -17.28 20.14
CA LEU A 283 15.05 -17.42 19.18
C LEU A 283 14.95 -16.19 18.28
N GLY A 284 15.11 -14.99 18.86
CA GLY A 284 15.17 -13.75 18.09
C GLY A 284 16.23 -13.79 16.99
N HIS A 285 17.43 -14.27 17.33
CA HIS A 285 18.54 -14.47 16.40
C HIS A 285 18.20 -15.47 15.30
N LEU A 286 17.67 -16.65 15.65
CA LEU A 286 17.31 -17.70 14.70
C LEU A 286 16.38 -17.17 13.60
N TYR A 287 15.32 -16.47 13.98
CA TYR A 287 14.34 -15.94 13.02
C TYR A 287 14.87 -14.72 12.25
N ALA A 288 15.60 -13.82 12.92
CA ALA A 288 16.19 -12.64 12.26
C ALA A 288 17.24 -13.06 11.22
N GLN A 289 18.05 -14.08 11.49
CA GLN A 289 19.04 -14.61 10.55
C GLN A 289 18.37 -15.07 9.26
N GLN A 290 17.28 -15.85 9.38
CA GLN A 290 16.53 -16.29 8.20
C GLN A 290 15.90 -15.10 7.46
N ALA A 291 15.23 -14.19 8.19
CA ALA A 291 14.59 -13.02 7.59
C ALA A 291 15.59 -12.12 6.84
N ALA A 292 16.78 -11.89 7.39
CA ALA A 292 17.82 -11.03 6.81
C ALA A 292 18.48 -11.63 5.55
N ALA A 293 18.34 -12.94 5.34
CA ALA A 293 18.85 -13.64 4.17
C ALA A 293 17.83 -13.66 3.01
N MET A 294 16.57 -13.31 3.25
CA MET A 294 15.51 -13.38 2.25
C MET A 294 15.51 -12.16 1.31
N PRO A 295 15.34 -12.37 -0.01
CA PRO A 295 15.21 -11.28 -0.97
C PRO A 295 13.82 -10.63 -0.89
N LEU A 296 13.70 -9.41 -1.42
CA LEU A 296 12.41 -8.76 -1.63
C LEU A 296 11.53 -9.64 -2.55
N PRO A 297 10.28 -9.95 -2.16
CA PRO A 297 9.39 -10.82 -2.93
C PRO A 297 8.78 -10.08 -4.13
N ALA A 298 8.27 -10.86 -5.09
CA ALA A 298 7.54 -10.35 -6.26
C ALA A 298 6.04 -10.13 -6.00
N ASP A 299 5.57 -10.40 -4.78
CA ASP A 299 4.20 -10.18 -4.32
C ASP A 299 3.68 -8.77 -4.63
N ALA A 300 2.39 -8.70 -4.98
CA ALA A 300 1.72 -7.47 -5.37
C ALA A 300 1.04 -6.74 -4.20
N LEU A 301 0.67 -7.44 -3.12
CA LEU A 301 -0.07 -6.92 -1.99
C LEU A 301 0.83 -6.66 -0.78
N PHE A 302 0.89 -5.39 -0.39
CA PHE A 302 1.43 -4.87 0.87
C PHE A 302 2.70 -5.59 1.34
N VAL A 303 3.82 -5.39 0.63
CA VAL A 303 5.15 -5.85 1.04
C VAL A 303 5.80 -4.80 1.91
N ASP A 304 6.19 -5.15 3.13
CA ASP A 304 6.95 -4.25 4.01
C ASP A 304 8.43 -4.27 3.61
N THR A 305 8.82 -3.37 2.70
CA THR A 305 10.22 -3.27 2.24
C THR A 305 11.20 -2.93 3.37
N SER A 306 10.73 -2.37 4.49
CA SER A 306 11.60 -2.07 5.62
C SER A 306 12.15 -3.33 6.29
N VAL A 307 11.42 -4.45 6.23
CA VAL A 307 11.88 -5.78 6.68
C VAL A 307 13.13 -6.21 5.92
N TYR A 308 13.09 -6.09 4.61
CA TYR A 308 14.14 -6.54 3.70
C TYR A 308 15.33 -5.59 3.63
N ARG A 309 15.07 -4.29 3.81
CA ARG A 309 16.11 -3.25 3.67
C ARG A 309 16.92 -3.05 4.94
N TRP A 310 16.30 -3.16 6.13
CA TRP A 310 17.02 -2.81 7.36
C TRP A 310 16.52 -3.50 8.63
N ARG A 311 15.21 -3.70 8.83
CA ARG A 311 14.69 -4.19 10.12
C ARG A 311 15.20 -5.59 10.46
N ALA A 312 15.24 -6.51 9.50
CA ALA A 312 15.75 -7.85 9.76
C ALA A 312 17.25 -7.84 10.14
N LEU A 313 18.05 -6.96 9.51
CA LEU A 313 19.47 -6.79 9.86
C LEU A 313 19.66 -6.14 11.24
N ASP A 314 18.80 -5.19 11.59
CA ASP A 314 18.80 -4.56 12.92
C ASP A 314 18.44 -5.57 14.01
N GLU A 315 17.38 -6.37 13.81
CA GLU A 315 17.00 -7.45 14.73
C GLU A 315 18.10 -8.51 14.86
N LEU A 316 18.77 -8.87 13.75
CA LEU A 316 19.92 -9.79 13.76
C LEU A 316 21.09 -9.18 14.52
N THR A 317 21.38 -7.89 14.31
CA THR A 317 22.45 -7.16 14.99
C THR A 317 22.24 -7.15 16.50
N VAL A 318 21.02 -6.87 16.97
CA VAL A 318 20.78 -6.82 18.42
C VAL A 318 20.82 -8.22 19.03
N CYS A 319 20.14 -9.19 18.42
CA CYS A 319 20.09 -10.55 19.00
C CYS A 319 21.46 -11.24 18.99
N ALA A 320 22.27 -11.05 17.94
CA ALA A 320 23.61 -11.63 17.84
C ALA A 320 24.54 -11.21 18.98
N TYR A 321 24.46 -9.96 19.44
CA TYR A 321 25.26 -9.45 20.55
C TYR A 321 24.97 -10.25 21.84
N TYR A 322 23.70 -10.38 22.20
CA TYR A 322 23.28 -11.01 23.45
C TYR A 322 23.56 -12.52 23.51
N ILE A 323 23.69 -13.19 22.38
CA ILE A 323 24.04 -14.61 22.33
C ILE A 323 25.53 -14.87 22.07
N GLY A 324 26.35 -13.82 21.94
CA GLY A 324 27.78 -13.93 21.68
C GLY A 324 28.15 -14.25 20.22
N ALA A 325 27.23 -14.14 19.26
CA ALA A 325 27.48 -14.30 17.83
C ALA A 325 28.13 -13.04 17.21
N GLN A 326 29.27 -12.64 17.78
CA GLN A 326 29.92 -11.34 17.57
C GLN A 326 30.26 -11.06 16.11
N GLU A 327 30.82 -12.03 15.39
CA GLU A 327 31.22 -11.85 13.99
C GLU A 327 30.01 -11.58 13.08
N GLN A 328 28.93 -12.33 13.26
CA GLN A 328 27.71 -12.17 12.48
C GLN A 328 27.00 -10.85 12.79
N GLY A 329 26.91 -10.48 14.07
CA GLY A 329 26.34 -9.20 14.49
C GLY A 329 27.14 -8.02 13.93
N ARG A 330 28.47 -8.11 13.96
CA ARG A 330 29.36 -7.09 13.36
C ARG A 330 29.15 -6.98 11.86
N ALA A 331 29.07 -8.10 11.14
CA ALA A 331 28.82 -8.11 9.70
C ALA A 331 27.45 -7.50 9.35
N ALA A 332 26.40 -7.85 10.12
CA ALA A 332 25.07 -7.30 9.95
C ALA A 332 25.04 -5.78 10.17
N LEU A 333 25.70 -5.28 11.22
CA LEU A 333 25.78 -3.85 11.51
C LEU A 333 26.56 -3.08 10.43
N ILE A 334 27.70 -3.60 9.95
CA ILE A 334 28.45 -2.98 8.86
C ILE A 334 27.57 -2.84 7.62
N ARG A 335 26.85 -3.89 7.24
CA ARG A 335 25.93 -3.86 6.09
C ARG A 335 24.80 -2.85 6.32
N LEU A 336 24.16 -2.89 7.49
CA LEU A 336 23.08 -1.97 7.86
C LEU A 336 23.52 -0.49 7.73
N LEU A 337 24.69 -0.15 8.25
CA LEU A 337 25.26 1.19 8.19
C LEU A 337 25.71 1.60 6.78
N ALA A 338 26.24 0.66 5.99
CA ALA A 338 26.66 0.90 4.61
C ALA A 338 25.46 1.14 3.68
N ASP A 339 24.40 0.35 3.83
CA ASP A 339 23.18 0.46 3.04
C ASP A 339 22.41 1.75 3.38
N GLY A 340 22.43 2.17 4.66
CA GLY A 340 21.83 3.44 5.12
C GLY A 340 20.32 3.56 4.86
N ALA A 341 19.64 2.42 4.66
CA ALA A 341 18.23 2.38 4.24
C ALA A 341 17.22 2.50 5.38
N PHE A 342 17.69 2.64 6.63
CA PHE A 342 16.85 2.91 7.80
C PHE A 342 16.46 4.41 7.86
N PRO A 343 15.30 4.74 8.42
CA PRO A 343 14.87 6.14 8.53
C PRO A 343 15.75 6.94 9.50
N GLU A 344 15.84 8.24 9.30
CA GLU A 344 16.70 9.13 10.10
C GLU A 344 16.38 9.07 11.60
N SER A 345 15.12 8.86 11.97
CA SER A 345 14.69 8.67 13.36
C SER A 345 15.35 7.49 14.07
N GLU A 346 15.83 6.49 13.32
CA GLU A 346 16.46 5.29 13.85
C GLU A 346 18.00 5.38 13.82
N ARG A 347 18.59 6.38 13.14
CA ARG A 347 20.04 6.49 12.93
C ARG A 347 20.81 6.45 14.24
N ALA A 348 20.48 7.34 15.17
CA ALA A 348 21.20 7.45 16.44
C ALA A 348 21.17 6.13 17.22
N ARG A 349 20.02 5.43 17.22
CA ARG A 349 19.87 4.13 17.90
C ARG A 349 20.72 3.05 17.24
N ILE A 350 20.73 2.98 15.91
CA ILE A 350 21.48 1.97 15.16
C ILE A 350 22.99 2.23 15.29
N GLU A 351 23.44 3.48 15.16
CA GLU A 351 24.85 3.84 15.30
C GLU A 351 25.39 3.62 16.72
N ALA A 352 24.54 3.73 17.73
CA ALA A 352 24.90 3.39 19.11
C ALA A 352 25.30 1.92 19.29
N ASN A 353 25.04 1.04 18.31
CA ASN A 353 25.49 -0.35 18.37
C ASN A 353 26.98 -0.55 18.02
N ARG A 354 27.64 0.45 17.41
CA ARG A 354 29.05 0.35 16.97
C ARG A 354 30.02 -0.11 18.06
N PRO A 355 29.99 0.45 19.29
CA PRO A 355 30.96 0.08 20.33
C PRO A 355 30.83 -1.37 20.77
N TYR A 356 29.64 -1.98 20.69
CA TYR A 356 29.43 -3.39 21.04
C TYR A 356 30.12 -4.37 20.09
N TYR A 357 30.51 -3.90 18.90
CA TYR A 357 31.17 -4.67 17.85
C TYR A 357 32.57 -4.15 17.49
N GLY A 358 33.11 -3.22 18.27
CA GLY A 358 34.42 -2.61 18.03
C GLY A 358 34.51 -1.84 16.69
N LEU A 359 33.46 -1.09 16.35
CA LEU A 359 33.34 -0.26 15.13
C LEU A 359 33.38 1.24 15.41
#